data_AF-A0A2S5J726-F1
#
_entry.id   AF-A0A2S5J726-F1
#
_cell.length_a   1.000
_cell.length_b   1.000
_cell.length_c   1.000
_cell.angle_alpha   90.00
_cell.angle_beta   90.00
_cell.angle_gamma   90.00
#
_symmetry.space_group_name_H-M   'P 1'
#
loop_
_entity.id
_entity.type
_entity.pdbx_description
1 polymer ?
#
loop_
_entity_poly.entity_id
_entity_poly.type
_entity_poly.pdbx_seq_one_letter_code
_entity_poly.pdbx_strand_id
1 'polypeptide(L)' 'MKDYENEITPEEMSYELDLMMQGMLYFAGVKKDRLLDACDIYIENIDDVLENSKSEGVDEVIEVVEFMKKNYKELFK' A
#
# COMPACT_ATOMS: atom_id res chain seq x y z
N MET A 1 27.97 17.96 -18.67
CA MET A 1 27.46 17.77 -17.30
C MET A 1 26.14 17.05 -17.44
N LYS A 2 25.92 15.91 -16.77
CA LYS A 2 24.58 15.35 -16.67
C LYS A 2 23.79 16.27 -15.73
N ASP A 3 22.63 16.74 -16.15
CA ASP A 3 21.73 17.54 -15.33
C ASP A 3 21.09 16.64 -14.28
N TYR A 4 21.68 16.60 -13.09
CA TYR A 4 21.15 15.88 -11.92
C TYR A 4 19.95 16.60 -11.27
N GLU A 5 19.57 17.80 -11.74
CA GLU A 5 18.45 18.59 -11.18
C GLU A 5 17.05 18.02 -11.51
N ASN A 6 16.95 17.00 -12.38
CA ASN A 6 15.69 16.38 -12.79
C ASN A 6 15.57 14.89 -12.42
N GLU A 7 16.51 14.33 -11.64
CA GLU A 7 16.42 12.94 -11.20
C GLU A 7 15.61 12.86 -9.90
N ILE A 8 14.50 12.12 -9.92
CA ILE A 8 13.72 11.84 -8.69
C ILE A 8 14.60 11.01 -7.76
N THR A 9 14.80 11.50 -6.54
CA THR A 9 15.57 10.79 -5.53
C THR A 9 14.80 9.60 -4.97
N PRO A 10 15.48 8.53 -4.49
CA PRO A 10 14.82 7.43 -3.81
C PRO A 10 13.97 7.89 -2.62
N GLU A 11 14.42 8.91 -1.88
CA GLU A 11 13.69 9.49 -0.76
C GLU A 11 12.37 10.15 -1.19
N GLU A 12 12.39 10.91 -2.28
CA GLU A 12 11.16 11.49 -2.87
C GLU A 12 10.22 10.39 -3.37
N MET A 13 10.75 9.33 -4.00
CA MET A 13 9.93 8.19 -4.43
C MET A 13 9.29 7.46 -3.25
N SER A 14 10.04 7.20 -2.17
CA SER A 14 9.53 6.54 -0.97
C SER A 14 8.43 7.37 -0.30
N TYR A 15 8.61 8.69 -0.22
CA TYR A 15 7.60 9.58 0.34
C TYR A 15 6.31 9.58 -0.49
N GLU A 16 6.40 9.69 -1.81
CA GLU A 16 5.22 9.67 -2.68
C GLU A 16 4.54 8.28 -2.67
N LEU A 17 5.29 7.18 -2.59
CA LEU A 17 4.73 5.84 -2.46
C LEU A 17 3.92 5.67 -1.16
N ASP A 18 4.42 6.16 -0.03
CA ASP A 18 3.69 6.15 1.24
C ASP A 18 2.38 6.95 1.14
N LEU A 19 2.42 8.15 0.56
CA LEU A 19 1.22 8.96 0.35
C LEU A 19 0.20 8.28 -0.59
N MET A 20 0.67 7.69 -1.69
CA MET A 20 -0.19 6.95 -2.61
C MET A 20 -0.82 5.74 -1.94
N MET A 21 -0.08 5.03 -1.09
CA MET A 21 -0.58 3.89 -0.33
C MET A 21 -1.68 4.30 0.65
N GLN A 22 -1.46 5.36 1.43
CA GLN A 22 -2.48 5.93 2.32
C GLN A 22 -3.72 6.38 1.55
N GLY A 23 -3.53 7.05 0.40
CA GLY A 23 -4.63 7.45 -0.48
C GLY A 23 -5.42 6.24 -1.01
N MET A 24 -4.72 5.23 -1.54
CA MET A 24 -5.30 4.00 -2.05
C MET A 24 -6.13 3.29 -0.98
N LEU A 25 -5.56 3.09 0.22
CA LEU A 25 -6.26 2.45 1.34
C LEU A 25 -7.47 3.25 1.80
N TYR A 26 -7.38 4.58 1.82
CA TYR A 26 -8.52 5.44 2.11
C TYR A 26 -9.66 5.24 1.09
N PHE A 27 -9.34 5.19 -0.20
CA PHE A 27 -10.32 4.92 -1.27
C PHE A 27 -10.86 3.48 -1.24
N ALA A 28 -10.07 2.52 -0.74
CA ALA A 28 -10.51 1.16 -0.48
C ALA A 28 -11.46 1.03 0.72
N GLY A 29 -11.64 2.10 1.51
CA GLY A 29 -12.62 2.19 2.60
C GLY A 29 -12.02 2.28 4.00
N VAL A 30 -10.70 2.38 4.15
CA VAL A 30 -10.05 2.54 5.46
C VAL A 30 -10.45 3.88 6.11
N LYS A 31 -10.64 3.88 7.43
CA LYS A 31 -10.92 5.08 8.22
C LYS A 31 -9.70 6.00 8.23
N LYS A 32 -9.92 7.31 8.14
CA LYS A 32 -8.83 8.30 7.98
C LYS A 32 -7.85 8.30 9.16
N ASP A 33 -8.36 8.03 10.37
CA ASP A 33 -7.59 7.91 11.61
C ASP A 33 -6.87 6.56 11.77
N ARG A 34 -7.03 5.64 10.81
CA ARG A 34 -6.45 4.29 10.80
C ARG A 34 -5.52 4.02 9.62
N LEU A 35 -5.17 5.05 8.84
CA LEU A 35 -4.38 4.87 7.62
C LEU A 35 -2.97 4.36 7.89
N LEU A 36 -2.28 4.88 8.92
CA LEU A 36 -0.94 4.42 9.27
C LEU A 36 -0.97 2.95 9.74
N ASP A 37 -1.89 2.63 10.66
CA ASP A 37 -2.11 1.24 11.12
C ASP A 37 -2.37 0.29 9.93
N ALA A 38 -3.16 0.74 8.95
CA ALA A 38 -3.47 -0.05 7.76
C ALA A 38 -2.28 -0.20 6.81
N CYS A 39 -1.42 0.82 6.68
CA CYS A 39 -0.17 0.71 5.92
C CYS A 39 0.76 -0.34 6.54
N ASP A 40 0.95 -0.30 7.86
CA ASP A 40 1.77 -1.26 8.58
C ASP A 40 1.23 -2.69 8.37
N ILE A 41 -0.08 -2.89 8.57
CA ILE A 41 -0.73 -4.19 8.37
C ILE A 41 -0.57 -4.68 6.93
N TYR A 42 -0.71 -3.82 5.93
CA TYR A 42 -0.50 -4.20 4.54
C TYR A 42 0.93 -4.72 4.31
N ILE A 43 1.94 -3.97 4.79
CA ILE A 43 3.36 -4.32 4.62
C ILE A 43 3.69 -5.62 5.35
N GLU A 44 3.16 -5.81 6.55
CA GLU A 44 3.39 -7.03 7.35
C GLU A 44 2.77 -8.28 6.74
N ASN A 45 1.72 -8.14 5.92
CA ASN A 45 0.99 -9.28 5.36
C ASN A 45 1.26 -9.54 3.86
N ILE A 46 1.92 -8.63 3.15
CA ILE A 46 2.07 -8.75 1.69
C ILE A 46 2.76 -10.05 1.29
N ASP A 47 3.86 -10.41 1.96
CA ASP A 47 4.65 -11.61 1.62
C ASP A 47 3.83 -12.89 1.87
N ASP A 48 3.14 -12.96 3.02
CA ASP A 48 2.34 -14.12 3.41
C ASP A 48 1.10 -14.29 2.51
N VAL A 49 0.44 -13.19 2.14
CA VAL A 49 -0.73 -13.22 1.24
C VAL A 49 -0.32 -13.66 -0.16
N LEU A 50 0.86 -13.24 -0.64
CA LEU A 50 1.29 -13.46 -2.01
C LEU A 50 2.18 -14.69 -2.20
N GLU A 51 2.64 -15.37 -1.14
CA GLU A 51 3.60 -16.49 -1.19
C GLU A 51 3.25 -17.55 -2.25
N ASN A 52 1.96 -17.83 -2.45
CA ASN A 52 1.46 -18.80 -3.43
C ASN A 52 0.42 -18.20 -4.39
N SER A 53 0.35 -16.87 -4.48
CA SER A 53 -0.58 -16.19 -5.38
C SER A 53 -0.12 -16.32 -6.84
N LYS A 54 -1.10 -16.23 -7.74
CA LYS A 54 -0.87 -16.08 -9.19
C LYS A 54 -1.17 -14.67 -9.68
N SER A 55 -1.52 -13.76 -8.77
CA SER A 55 -1.75 -12.36 -9.06
C SER A 55 -0.44 -11.70 -9.47
N GLU A 56 -0.50 -10.76 -10.40
CA GLU A 56 0.66 -10.02 -10.87
C GLU A 56 0.32 -8.53 -10.96
N GLY A 57 1.25 -7.66 -10.55
CA GLY A 57 1.11 -6.22 -10.69
C GLY A 57 -0.03 -5.66 -9.84
N VAL A 58 -1.03 -5.04 -10.46
CA VAL A 58 -2.14 -4.39 -9.73
C VAL A 58 -3.00 -5.43 -8.98
N ASP A 59 -3.10 -6.65 -9.49
CA ASP A 59 -3.91 -7.70 -8.87
C ASP A 59 -3.35 -8.14 -7.51
N GLU A 60 -2.03 -8.07 -7.31
CA GLU A 60 -1.38 -8.33 -6.01
C GLU A 60 -1.86 -7.34 -4.94
N VAL A 61 -1.92 -6.05 -5.30
CA VAL A 61 -2.40 -4.99 -4.40
C VAL A 61 -3.86 -5.21 -4.04
N ILE A 62 -4.69 -5.56 -5.04
CA ILE A 62 -6.12 -5.84 -4.82
C ILE A 62 -6.29 -7.02 -3.87
N GLU A 63 -5.54 -8.10 -4.06
CA GLU A 63 -5.63 -9.30 -3.23
C GLU A 63 -5.28 -9.02 -1.76
N VAL A 64 -4.21 -8.26 -1.50
CA VAL A 64 -3.83 -7.86 -0.14
C VAL A 64 -4.90 -6.98 0.49
N VAL A 65 -5.47 -6.02 -0.25
CA VAL A 65 -6.54 -5.15 0.25
C VAL A 65 -7.82 -5.95 0.56
N GLU A 66 -8.19 -6.93 -0.26
CA GLU A 66 -9.34 -7.80 0.01
C GLU A 66 -9.09 -8.72 1.22
N PHE A 67 -7.88 -9.24 1.37
CA PHE A 67 -7.46 -9.91 2.60
C PHE A 67 -7.63 -8.99 3.82
N MET A 68 -7.18 -7.74 3.73
CA MET A 68 -7.32 -6.77 4.83
C MET A 68 -8.78 -6.51 5.18
N LYS A 69 -9.65 -6.26 4.19
CA LYS A 69 -11.10 -6.07 4.41
C LYS A 69 -11.76 -7.25 5.10
N LYS A 70 -11.31 -8.46 4.78
CA LYS A 70 -11.85 -9.69 5.36
C LYS A 70 -11.43 -9.89 6.82
N ASN A 71 -10.17 -9.59 7.14
CA ASN A 71 -9.55 -9.96 8.42
C ASN A 71 -9.43 -8.80 9.43
N TYR A 72 -9.34 -7.55 8.97
CA TYR A 72 -9.18 -6.34 9.79
C TYR A 72 -10.34 -5.37 9.59
N LYS A 73 -11.56 -5.88 9.76
CA LYS A 73 -12.81 -5.13 9.49
C LYS A 73 -12.92 -3.82 10.26
N GLU A 74 -12.30 -3.76 11.44
CA GLU A 74 -12.26 -2.58 12.31
C GLU A 74 -11.56 -1.38 11.67
N LEU A 75 -10.66 -1.60 10.70
CA LEU A 75 -9.98 -0.54 9.96
C LEU A 75 -10.90 0.13 8.92
N PHE A 76 -11.93 -0.57 8.45
CA PHE A 76 -12.78 -0.13 7.34
C PHE A 76 -14.11 0.47 7.82
N LYS A 77 -14.70 1.34 7.00
CA LYS A 77 -15.99 2.02 7.24
C LYS A 77 -17.19 1.12 6.88
#